data_AF-A0A844GH25-F1
#
_entry.id   AF-A0A844GH25-F1
#
_cell.length_a   1.000
_cell.length_b   1.000
_cell.length_c   1.000
_cell.angle_alpha   90.00
_cell.angle_beta   90.00
_cell.angle_gamma   90.00
#
_symmetry.space_group_name_H-M   'P 1'
#
loop_
_entity.id
_entity.type
_entity.pdbx_description
1 polymer ?
#
loop_
_entity_poly.entity_id
_entity_poly.type
_entity_poly.pdbx_seq_one_letter_code
_entity_poly.pdbx_strand_id
1 'polypeptide(L)'
;MGLVWAEETAACAASALDQLESAVSAASPVATPGSGLSWVRRRWPRLTDTVNLPPLDVDKQQVPSLVNPPSTYQVDLRALTCSCRQFHGSGIQALPGKKERLCRHLRQAYAERGNVSPLLRTVLLDEVHFNAADPWWLGEVEGVPTAIGWREGDPWVCVYTQSGGWRRGQAMFLRYSFHLDRAQWLEGHQPRQNAKAIRHLLSEWFHDPSLRG
;
A
#
# COMPACT_ATOMS: atom_id res chain seq x y z
N MET A 1 -6.56 39.59 22.05
CA MET A 1 -5.57 39.09 21.07
C MET A 1 -5.87 37.62 20.86
N GLY A 2 -6.63 37.34 19.80
CA GLY A 2 -7.19 36.01 19.52
C GLY A 2 -6.35 35.26 18.49
N LEU A 3 -6.17 33.97 18.76
CA LEU A 3 -5.58 32.98 17.88
C LEU A 3 -6.50 32.76 16.67
N VAL A 4 -6.02 33.10 15.48
CA VAL A 4 -6.53 32.57 14.22
C VAL A 4 -5.54 31.48 13.83
N TRP A 5 -6.04 30.31 13.42
CA TRP A 5 -5.45 29.31 12.53
C TRP A 5 -6.01 27.92 12.91
N ALA A 6 -7.19 27.58 12.38
CA ALA A 6 -7.63 26.20 12.15
C ALA A 6 -9.03 26.23 11.51
N GLU A 7 -9.16 26.49 10.20
CA GLU A 7 -10.45 26.27 9.52
C GLU A 7 -10.43 26.00 8.01
N GLU A 8 -9.28 25.73 7.37
CA GLU A 8 -9.23 25.59 5.89
C GLU A 8 -9.01 24.18 5.31
N THR A 9 -8.94 23.11 6.11
CA THR A 9 -8.67 21.76 5.56
C THR A 9 -9.87 20.81 5.51
N ALA A 10 -11.05 21.20 6.01
CA ALA A 10 -12.23 20.33 6.04
C ALA A 10 -13.21 20.52 4.86
N ALA A 11 -13.09 21.60 4.07
CA ALA A 11 -14.09 21.96 3.05
C ALA A 11 -13.85 21.32 1.66
N CYS A 12 -12.66 20.80 1.34
CA CYS A 12 -12.38 20.25 0.00
C CYS A 12 -12.74 18.77 -0.20
N ALA A 13 -13.09 18.03 0.85
CA ALA A 13 -13.35 16.59 0.73
C ALA A 13 -14.83 16.23 0.48
N ALA A 14 -15.77 17.14 0.77
CA ALA A 14 -17.21 16.83 0.68
C ALA A 14 -17.84 17.17 -0.67
N SER A 15 -17.29 18.11 -1.45
CA SER A 15 -17.93 18.57 -2.70
C SER A 15 -17.65 17.69 -3.95
N ALA A 16 -16.72 16.74 -3.88
CA ALA A 16 -16.33 15.92 -5.04
C ALA A 16 -17.13 14.61 -5.19
N LEU A 17 -17.85 14.19 -4.15
CA LEU A 17 -18.62 12.94 -4.15
C LEU A 17 -20.05 13.11 -4.68
N ASP A 18 -20.70 14.27 -4.47
CA ASP A 18 -22.09 14.49 -4.90
C ASP A 18 -22.28 14.79 -6.39
N GLN A 19 -21.22 15.13 -7.13
CA GLN A 19 -21.34 15.45 -8.57
C GLN A 19 -21.16 14.26 -9.51
N LEU A 20 -20.87 13.05 -8.98
CA LEU A 20 -20.65 11.84 -9.79
C LEU A 20 -21.88 10.94 -9.94
N GLU A 21 -22.96 11.18 -9.18
CA GLU A 21 -24.17 10.32 -9.22
C GLU A 21 -25.24 10.73 -10.25
N SER A 22 -25.10 11.86 -10.94
CA SER A 22 -26.20 12.41 -11.78
C SER A 22 -26.01 12.28 -13.31
N ALA A 23 -25.02 11.54 -13.80
CA ALA A 23 -24.77 11.43 -15.25
C ALA A 23 -24.81 10.00 -15.82
N VAL A 24 -25.42 9.04 -15.12
CA VAL A 24 -25.65 7.68 -15.64
C VAL A 24 -27.09 7.52 -16.11
N SER A 25 -27.45 8.19 -17.20
CA SER A 25 -28.60 7.81 -18.03
C SER A 25 -28.59 8.56 -19.36
N ALA A 26 -27.99 7.94 -20.39
CA ALA A 26 -28.57 7.75 -21.72
C ALA A 26 -27.48 7.47 -22.78
N ALA A 27 -27.81 6.52 -23.66
CA ALA A 27 -27.23 6.25 -24.98
C ALA A 27 -25.89 5.48 -25.09
N SER A 28 -26.00 4.21 -25.49
CA SER A 28 -25.05 3.52 -26.37
C SER A 28 -25.43 3.76 -27.84
N PRO A 29 -24.63 3.36 -28.86
CA PRO A 29 -23.18 3.38 -28.98
C PRO A 29 -22.74 4.06 -30.30
N VAL A 30 -21.55 4.68 -30.33
CA VAL A 30 -20.81 4.89 -31.59
C VAL A 30 -19.38 4.41 -31.36
N ALA A 31 -18.99 3.43 -32.17
CA ALA A 31 -17.67 2.83 -32.16
C ALA A 31 -16.63 3.81 -32.71
N THR A 32 -15.56 4.01 -31.95
CA THR A 32 -14.31 4.60 -32.43
C THR A 32 -13.17 3.67 -32.02
N PRO A 33 -12.31 3.21 -32.95
CA PRO A 33 -11.19 2.33 -32.62
C PRO A 33 -9.97 3.18 -32.24
N GLY A 34 -9.55 3.13 -30.98
CA GLY A 34 -8.33 3.81 -30.53
C GLY A 34 -8.06 3.61 -29.05
N SER A 35 -6.89 3.04 -28.74
CA SER A 35 -6.32 2.82 -27.40
C SER A 35 -7.17 1.98 -26.42
N GLY A 36 -7.37 0.72 -26.76
CA GLY A 36 -7.78 -0.29 -25.78
C GLY A 36 -6.69 -0.56 -24.74
N LEU A 37 -7.01 -0.27 -23.49
CA LEU A 37 -6.43 -0.76 -22.22
C LEU A 37 -5.54 -2.00 -22.39
N SER A 38 -4.22 -1.80 -22.50
CA SER A 38 -3.27 -2.91 -22.76
C SER A 38 -2.83 -3.68 -21.51
N TRP A 39 -3.28 -3.26 -20.32
CA TRP A 39 -2.83 -3.79 -19.04
C TRP A 39 -3.46 -5.14 -18.65
N VAL A 40 -4.50 -5.61 -19.36
CA VAL A 40 -5.33 -6.75 -18.89
C VAL A 40 -4.82 -8.13 -19.33
N ARG A 41 -3.80 -8.27 -20.19
CA ARG A 41 -3.39 -9.62 -20.67
C ARG A 41 -1.90 -9.77 -20.96
N ARG A 42 -1.04 -9.72 -19.93
CA ARG A 42 0.34 -10.20 -20.08
C ARG A 42 0.70 -11.19 -18.98
N ARG A 43 1.28 -12.33 -19.37
CA ARG A 43 1.78 -13.34 -18.44
C ARG A 43 3.03 -12.79 -17.76
N TRP A 44 2.85 -12.39 -16.51
CA TRP A 44 3.89 -11.89 -15.63
C TRP A 44 4.98 -12.98 -15.40
N PRO A 45 6.28 -12.65 -15.42
CA PRO A 45 7.31 -13.54 -14.90
C PRO A 45 7.08 -13.73 -13.41
N ARG A 46 7.23 -14.99 -12.96
CA ARG A 46 7.08 -15.37 -11.57
C ARG A 46 8.27 -14.83 -10.77
N LEU A 47 8.14 -13.63 -10.23
CA LEU A 47 8.96 -13.13 -9.14
C LEU A 47 8.04 -13.05 -7.90
N THR A 48 8.14 -14.08 -7.06
CA THR A 48 7.34 -14.24 -5.85
C THR A 48 8.22 -14.04 -4.63
N ASP A 49 8.20 -12.84 -4.06
CA ASP A 49 8.36 -12.69 -2.61
C ASP A 49 6.99 -12.35 -2.03
N THR A 50 6.14 -13.37 -1.93
CA THR A 50 4.96 -13.26 -1.07
C THR A 50 5.45 -13.06 0.35
N VAL A 51 5.24 -11.87 0.90
CA VAL A 51 5.32 -11.62 2.35
C VAL A 51 4.27 -12.49 3.01
N ASN A 52 4.64 -13.71 3.37
CA ASN A 52 3.83 -14.58 4.21
C ASN A 52 4.09 -14.16 5.66
N LEU A 53 3.02 -13.79 6.35
CA LEU A 53 3.08 -13.34 7.75
C LEU A 53 2.59 -14.51 8.60
N PRO A 54 3.49 -15.43 9.01
CA PRO A 54 3.08 -16.62 9.74
C PRO A 54 2.37 -16.23 11.04
N PRO A 55 1.46 -17.06 11.53
CA PRO A 55 0.88 -16.82 12.83
C PRO A 55 1.97 -16.73 13.91
N LEU A 56 1.78 -15.80 14.85
CA LEU A 56 2.74 -15.55 15.92
C LEU A 56 2.22 -16.16 17.21
N ASP A 57 3.11 -16.79 17.96
CA ASP A 57 2.77 -17.39 19.24
C ASP A 57 2.71 -16.33 20.35
N VAL A 58 1.65 -15.52 20.33
CA VAL A 58 1.43 -14.41 21.27
C VAL A 58 0.01 -14.45 21.79
N ASP A 59 -0.18 -14.07 23.05
CA ASP A 59 -1.50 -13.98 23.66
C ASP A 59 -2.41 -13.01 22.91
N LYS A 60 -3.72 -13.27 23.01
CA LYS A 60 -4.75 -12.37 22.48
C LYS A 60 -4.59 -10.99 23.13
N GLN A 61 -4.69 -9.96 22.32
CA GLN A 61 -4.48 -8.58 22.76
C GLN A 61 -5.68 -7.70 22.42
N GLN A 62 -5.88 -6.64 23.20
CA GLN A 62 -6.81 -5.59 22.86
C GLN A 62 -6.07 -4.45 22.17
N VAL A 63 -6.56 -4.07 21.00
CA VAL A 63 -6.07 -2.93 20.22
C VAL A 63 -7.14 -1.85 20.24
N PRO A 64 -6.84 -0.61 20.67
CA PRO A 64 -7.81 0.47 20.64
C PRO A 64 -8.18 0.84 19.21
N SER A 65 -9.43 1.21 18.99
CA SER A 65 -9.88 1.75 17.71
C SER A 65 -9.28 3.14 17.50
N LEU A 66 -8.66 3.34 16.34
CA LEU A 66 -8.11 4.64 15.96
C LEU A 66 -9.19 5.62 15.48
N VAL A 67 -10.37 5.10 15.11
CA VAL A 67 -11.51 5.91 14.64
C VAL A 67 -12.50 6.19 15.76
N ASN A 68 -12.71 5.21 16.65
CA ASN A 68 -13.62 5.32 17.80
C ASN A 68 -12.88 4.92 19.09
N PRO A 69 -12.05 5.80 19.69
CA PRO A 69 -11.19 5.51 20.84
C PRO A 69 -11.80 4.73 22.01
N PRO A 70 -13.09 4.89 22.38
CA PRO A 70 -13.67 4.06 23.45
C PRO A 70 -13.86 2.59 23.07
N SER A 71 -13.78 2.23 21.78
CA SER A 71 -13.90 0.86 21.31
C SER A 71 -12.54 0.18 21.29
N THR A 72 -12.46 -1.04 21.83
CA THR A 72 -11.29 -1.91 21.66
C THR A 72 -11.66 -3.11 20.78
N TYR A 73 -10.68 -3.60 20.02
CA TYR A 73 -10.81 -4.80 19.23
C TYR A 73 -9.90 -5.88 19.81
N GLN A 74 -10.44 -7.05 20.06
CA GLN A 74 -9.66 -8.24 20.32
C GLN A 74 -8.97 -8.69 19.02
N VAL A 75 -7.65 -8.89 19.11
CA VAL A 75 -6.77 -9.36 18.05
C VAL A 75 -6.05 -10.61 18.54
N ASP A 76 -6.04 -11.66 17.72
CA ASP A 76 -5.34 -12.91 17.96
C ASP A 76 -4.31 -13.12 16.84
N LEU A 77 -3.02 -13.02 17.16
CA LEU A 77 -1.94 -13.19 16.19
C LEU A 77 -1.60 -14.66 15.93
N ARG A 78 -2.02 -15.60 16.79
CA ARG A 78 -1.84 -17.05 16.61
C ARG A 78 -2.91 -17.61 15.67
N ALA A 79 -4.13 -17.10 15.73
CA ALA A 79 -5.21 -17.46 14.81
C ALA A 79 -5.32 -16.51 13.59
N LEU A 80 -4.57 -15.40 13.62
CA LEU A 80 -4.68 -14.28 12.68
C LEU A 80 -6.15 -13.85 12.54
N THR A 81 -6.77 -13.50 13.67
CA THR A 81 -8.16 -13.04 13.71
C THR A 81 -8.31 -11.71 14.42
N CYS A 82 -9.36 -10.97 14.06
CA CYS A 82 -9.71 -9.72 14.71
C CYS A 82 -11.24 -9.62 14.84
N SER A 83 -11.70 -9.06 15.95
CA SER A 83 -13.13 -8.78 16.20
C SER A 83 -13.67 -7.56 15.43
N CYS A 84 -12.87 -6.88 14.61
CA CYS A 84 -13.36 -5.72 13.88
C CYS A 84 -14.26 -6.10 12.69
N ARG A 85 -15.22 -5.23 12.36
CA ARG A 85 -16.18 -5.45 11.26
C ARG A 85 -15.49 -5.70 9.91
N GLN A 86 -14.39 -5.01 9.63
CA GLN A 86 -13.63 -5.21 8.39
C GLN A 86 -13.10 -6.64 8.28
N PHE A 87 -12.57 -7.19 9.37
CA PHE A 87 -12.09 -8.58 9.38
C PHE A 87 -13.23 -9.57 9.12
N HIS A 88 -14.38 -9.39 9.78
CA HIS A 88 -15.54 -10.24 9.57
C HIS A 88 -16.15 -10.11 8.18
N GLY A 89 -16.08 -8.93 7.56
CA GLY A 89 -16.62 -8.68 6.23
C GLY A 89 -15.77 -9.25 5.08
N SER A 90 -14.44 -9.21 5.20
CA SER A 90 -13.55 -9.62 4.11
C SER A 90 -12.39 -10.52 4.56
N GLY A 91 -11.78 -10.22 5.71
CA GLY A 91 -10.57 -10.92 6.15
C GLY A 91 -10.78 -12.38 6.53
N ILE A 92 -11.95 -12.75 7.05
CA ILE A 92 -12.26 -14.11 7.49
C ILE A 92 -12.25 -15.13 6.34
N GLN A 93 -12.51 -14.69 5.11
CA GLN A 93 -12.52 -15.55 3.92
C GLN A 93 -11.10 -15.85 3.41
N ALA A 94 -10.10 -15.09 3.84
CA ALA A 94 -8.72 -15.29 3.45
C ALA A 94 -8.03 -16.38 4.27
N LEU A 95 -7.15 -17.15 3.63
CA LEU A 95 -6.38 -18.21 4.30
C LEU A 95 -5.47 -17.62 5.40
N PRO A 96 -5.22 -18.37 6.49
CA PRO A 96 -4.21 -18.00 7.47
C PRO A 96 -2.85 -17.75 6.82
N GLY A 97 -2.13 -16.74 7.32
CA GLY A 97 -0.83 -16.32 6.80
C GLY A 97 -0.91 -15.43 5.55
N LYS A 98 -2.11 -15.28 4.97
CA LYS A 98 -2.36 -14.34 3.89
C LYS A 98 -2.70 -12.96 4.44
N LYS A 99 -2.21 -11.95 3.75
CA LYS A 99 -2.29 -10.54 4.10
C LYS A 99 -3.71 -9.96 4.04
N GLU A 100 -4.61 -10.52 3.22
CA GLU A 100 -6.02 -10.11 3.12
C GLU A 100 -6.77 -10.42 4.42
N ARG A 101 -6.26 -11.39 5.18
CA ARG A 101 -6.71 -11.70 6.53
C ARG A 101 -6.34 -10.61 7.52
N LEU A 102 -5.34 -9.78 7.23
CA LEU A 102 -4.83 -8.75 8.13
C LEU A 102 -5.57 -7.44 7.94
N CYS A 103 -6.60 -7.23 8.76
CA CYS A 103 -7.18 -5.90 8.93
C CYS A 103 -6.12 -4.91 9.48
N ARG A 104 -6.43 -3.61 9.50
CA ARG A 104 -5.52 -2.59 10.06
C ARG A 104 -5.03 -2.93 11.47
N HIS A 105 -5.91 -3.42 12.35
CA HIS A 105 -5.53 -3.79 13.72
C HIS A 105 -4.57 -4.98 13.76
N LEU A 106 -4.78 -5.99 12.92
CA LEU A 106 -3.87 -7.14 12.80
C LEU A 106 -2.50 -6.69 12.27
N ARG A 107 -2.46 -5.84 11.23
CA ARG A 107 -1.20 -5.30 10.70
C ARG A 107 -0.44 -4.51 11.74
N GLN A 108 -1.12 -3.64 12.49
CA GLN A 108 -0.51 -2.86 13.56
C GLN A 108 0.06 -3.77 14.65
N ALA A 109 -0.74 -4.71 15.14
CA ALA A 109 -0.32 -5.59 16.21
C ALA A 109 0.81 -6.54 15.75
N TYR A 110 0.79 -6.99 14.50
CA TYR A 110 1.87 -7.77 13.89
C TYR A 110 3.14 -6.92 13.74
N ALA A 111 3.03 -5.68 13.30
CA ALA A 111 4.15 -4.75 13.16
C ALA A 111 4.83 -4.43 14.50
N GLU A 112 4.08 -4.47 15.60
CA GLU A 112 4.57 -4.23 16.96
C GLU A 112 5.16 -5.49 17.62
N ARG A 113 4.61 -6.68 17.34
CA ARG A 113 4.96 -7.93 18.05
C ARG A 113 5.74 -8.95 17.23
N GLY A 114 5.66 -8.89 15.90
CA GLY A 114 6.17 -9.92 14.99
C GLY A 114 7.67 -9.89 14.72
N ASN A 115 8.44 -9.08 15.45
CA ASN A 115 9.88 -8.89 15.25
C ASN A 115 10.27 -8.76 13.75
N VAL A 116 9.47 -7.99 13.01
CA VAL A 116 9.66 -7.79 11.57
C VAL A 116 10.73 -6.75 11.30
N SER A 117 11.33 -6.80 10.11
CA SER A 117 12.30 -5.79 9.70
C SER A 117 11.69 -4.38 9.75
N PRO A 118 12.48 -3.33 10.03
CA PRO A 118 11.99 -1.95 10.06
C PRO A 118 11.26 -1.54 8.77
N LEU A 119 11.75 -1.99 7.61
CA LEU A 119 11.12 -1.75 6.31
C LEU A 119 9.72 -2.39 6.23
N LEU A 120 9.62 -3.67 6.59
CA LEU A 120 8.33 -4.36 6.60
C LEU A 120 7.36 -3.77 7.63
N ARG A 121 7.87 -3.34 8.79
CA ARG A 121 7.08 -2.60 9.79
C ARG A 121 6.47 -1.34 9.20
N THR A 122 7.27 -0.50 8.51
CA THR A 122 6.77 0.71 7.85
C THR A 122 5.70 0.37 6.82
N VAL A 123 5.96 -0.62 5.97
CA VAL A 123 5.01 -1.12 4.97
C VAL A 123 3.67 -1.56 5.58
N LEU A 124 3.71 -2.29 6.71
CA LEU A 124 2.50 -2.76 7.38
C LEU A 124 1.69 -1.61 8.00
N LEU A 125 2.36 -0.55 8.45
CA LEU A 125 1.74 0.60 9.10
C LEU A 125 1.24 1.66 8.12
N ASP A 126 1.88 1.82 6.96
CA ASP A 126 1.56 2.88 5.97
C ASP A 126 0.39 2.51 5.02
N GLU A 127 -0.48 1.62 5.47
CA GLU A 127 -1.75 1.26 4.84
C GLU A 127 -1.72 0.90 3.35
N VAL A 128 -0.64 0.30 2.85
CA VAL A 128 -0.59 -0.13 1.44
C VAL A 128 -1.56 -1.30 1.19
N HIS A 129 -2.16 -1.32 0.00
CA HIS A 129 -3.10 -2.37 -0.35
C HIS A 129 -2.39 -3.69 -0.65
N PHE A 130 -2.92 -4.73 -0.05
CA PHE A 130 -2.39 -6.07 -0.09
C PHE A 130 -3.50 -6.95 -0.68
N ASN A 131 -3.44 -7.26 -1.98
CA ASN A 131 -4.26 -8.29 -2.62
C ASN A 131 -3.43 -9.57 -2.90
N ALA A 132 -4.05 -10.74 -2.80
CA ALA A 132 -3.39 -12.05 -2.77
C ALA A 132 -2.71 -12.35 -4.12
N ALA A 133 -3.23 -11.75 -5.18
CA ALA A 133 -2.71 -11.82 -6.53
C ALA A 133 -1.67 -10.72 -6.82
N ASP A 134 -1.67 -9.62 -6.07
CA ASP A 134 -0.84 -8.47 -6.38
C ASP A 134 0.60 -8.74 -5.93
N PRO A 135 1.57 -8.67 -6.86
CA PRO A 135 2.96 -8.90 -6.56
C PRO A 135 3.47 -7.78 -5.64
N TRP A 136 4.27 -8.16 -4.68
CA TRP A 136 4.99 -7.26 -3.78
C TRP A 136 6.45 -7.64 -3.82
N TRP A 137 7.32 -6.64 -3.67
CA TRP A 137 8.76 -6.86 -3.69
C TRP A 137 9.39 -6.17 -2.50
N LEU A 138 10.21 -6.91 -1.77
CA LEU A 138 11.06 -6.41 -0.71
C LEU A 138 12.47 -6.91 -0.99
N GLY A 139 13.44 -6.01 -0.97
CA GLY A 139 14.82 -6.39 -1.20
C GLY A 139 15.75 -5.21 -1.06
N GLU A 140 16.88 -5.28 -1.74
CA GLU A 140 17.88 -4.22 -1.76
C GLU A 140 18.11 -3.78 -3.20
N VAL A 141 18.13 -2.47 -3.43
CA VAL A 141 18.51 -1.88 -4.72
C VAL A 141 19.81 -1.12 -4.48
N GLU A 142 20.89 -1.53 -5.14
CA GLU A 142 22.23 -0.92 -4.98
C GLU A 142 22.64 -0.79 -3.50
N GLY A 143 22.37 -1.84 -2.70
CA GLY A 143 22.70 -1.88 -1.27
C GLY A 143 21.78 -1.06 -0.36
N VAL A 144 20.70 -0.48 -0.89
CA VAL A 144 19.69 0.25 -0.11
C VAL A 144 18.42 -0.59 0.02
N PRO A 145 18.01 -0.95 1.25
CA PRO A 145 16.74 -1.63 1.49
C PRO A 145 15.57 -0.86 0.89
N THR A 146 14.81 -1.56 0.04
CA THR A 146 13.72 -1.00 -0.76
C THR A 146 12.54 -1.97 -0.75
N ALA A 147 11.34 -1.43 -0.54
CA ALA A 147 10.09 -2.17 -0.71
C ALA A 147 9.21 -1.46 -1.72
N ILE A 148 8.45 -2.23 -2.47
CA ILE A 148 7.53 -1.73 -3.46
C ILE A 148 6.19 -2.42 -3.29
N GLY A 149 5.16 -1.60 -3.15
CA GLY A 149 3.78 -2.03 -3.08
C GLY A 149 2.98 -1.40 -4.21
N TRP A 150 2.17 -2.22 -4.86
CA TRP A 150 1.34 -1.85 -6.00
C TRP A 150 0.00 -2.58 -5.94
N ARG A 151 -1.03 -1.95 -6.49
CA ARG A 151 -2.35 -2.54 -6.65
C ARG A 151 -2.61 -2.78 -8.13
N GLU A 152 -3.05 -3.98 -8.50
CA GLU A 152 -3.42 -4.25 -9.88
C GLU A 152 -4.51 -3.27 -10.37
N GLY A 153 -4.26 -2.64 -11.53
CA GLY A 153 -5.13 -1.63 -12.12
C GLY A 153 -4.93 -0.20 -11.60
N ASP A 154 -4.15 0.01 -10.56
CA ASP A 154 -3.74 1.35 -10.12
C ASP A 154 -2.47 1.77 -10.89
N PRO A 155 -2.43 2.94 -11.55
CA PRO A 155 -1.20 3.38 -12.20
C PRO A 155 -0.12 3.83 -11.20
N TRP A 156 -0.43 3.97 -9.91
CA TRP A 156 0.53 4.40 -8.90
C TRP A 156 1.18 3.24 -8.15
N VAL A 157 2.50 3.30 -8.06
CA VAL A 157 3.34 2.40 -7.28
C VAL A 157 3.89 3.14 -6.06
N CYS A 158 3.76 2.55 -4.87
CA CYS A 158 4.39 3.06 -3.66
C CYS A 158 5.77 2.41 -3.50
N VAL A 159 6.81 3.25 -3.36
CA VAL A 159 8.19 2.82 -3.17
C VAL A 159 8.68 3.33 -1.81
N TYR A 160 9.17 2.43 -0.98
CA TYR A 160 9.80 2.74 0.30
C TYR A 160 11.28 2.50 0.19
N THR A 161 12.11 3.53 0.42
CA THR A 161 13.57 3.37 0.45
C THR A 161 14.11 3.83 1.79
N GLN A 162 15.16 3.17 2.28
CA GLN A 162 15.86 3.68 3.45
C GLN A 162 16.43 5.07 3.12
N SER A 163 16.12 6.05 3.96
CA SER A 163 16.84 7.31 3.97
C SER A 163 18.12 7.13 4.76
N GLY A 164 19.22 7.78 4.35
CA GLY A 164 20.49 7.75 5.09
C GLY A 164 20.42 8.33 6.51
N GLY A 165 19.24 8.83 6.95
CA GLY A 165 19.00 9.31 8.30
C GLY A 165 18.82 8.17 9.30
N TRP A 166 19.53 8.28 10.43
CA TRP A 166 19.29 7.48 11.62
C TRP A 166 18.54 8.34 12.64
N ARG A 167 17.40 7.86 13.16
CA ARG A 167 16.71 8.51 14.29
C ARG A 167 16.45 7.51 15.39
N ARG A 168 16.84 7.86 16.62
CA ARG A 168 16.60 7.06 17.83
C ARG A 168 17.02 5.58 17.67
N GLY A 169 18.17 5.35 17.02
CA GLY A 169 18.70 3.99 16.79
C GLY A 169 17.95 3.16 15.75
N GLN A 170 17.06 3.76 14.94
CA GLN A 170 16.31 3.07 13.90
C GLN A 170 16.59 3.66 12.51
N ALA A 171 16.66 2.76 11.53
CA ALA A 171 16.68 3.11 10.12
C ALA A 171 15.39 3.84 9.75
N MET A 172 15.51 5.00 9.11
CA MET A 172 14.36 5.74 8.61
C MET A 172 14.07 5.37 7.16
N PHE A 173 12.79 5.20 6.83
CA PHE A 173 12.33 4.95 5.47
C PHE A 173 11.49 6.12 4.97
N LEU A 174 11.65 6.46 3.69
CA LEU A 174 10.85 7.46 2.99
C LEU A 174 9.98 6.77 1.95
N ARG A 175 8.76 7.27 1.81
CA ARG A 175 7.82 6.85 0.78
C ARG A 175 7.90 7.78 -0.42
N TYR A 176 7.90 7.19 -1.60
CA TYR A 176 7.78 7.84 -2.88
C TYR A 176 6.63 7.19 -3.65
N SER A 177 6.01 7.95 -4.53
CA SER A 177 4.95 7.42 -5.40
C SER A 177 5.39 7.60 -6.86
N PHE A 178 5.30 6.55 -7.65
CA PHE A 178 5.70 6.54 -9.05
C PHE A 178 4.51 6.16 -9.93
N HIS A 179 4.22 6.96 -10.96
CA HIS A 179 3.15 6.70 -11.90
C HIS A 179 3.70 5.89 -13.08
N LEU A 180 3.14 4.70 -13.31
CA LEU A 180 3.55 3.78 -14.37
C LEU A 180 3.34 4.40 -15.76
N ASP A 181 2.10 4.78 -16.11
CA ASP A 181 1.83 5.27 -17.48
C ASP A 181 2.61 6.54 -17.87
N ARG A 182 2.88 7.42 -16.90
CA ARG A 182 3.57 8.69 -17.11
C ARG A 182 5.09 8.57 -16.89
N ALA A 183 5.56 7.42 -16.43
CA ALA A 183 6.95 7.17 -16.05
C ALA A 183 7.55 8.26 -15.14
N GLN A 184 6.77 8.80 -14.21
CA GLN A 184 7.14 9.97 -13.40
C GLN A 184 6.90 9.76 -11.91
N TRP A 185 7.75 10.39 -11.10
CA TRP A 185 7.53 10.51 -9.66
C TRP A 185 6.44 11.54 -9.37
N LEU A 186 5.65 11.29 -8.33
CA LEU A 186 4.63 12.22 -7.84
C LEU A 186 5.30 13.57 -7.55
N GLU A 187 4.86 14.61 -8.24
CA GLU A 187 5.37 15.99 -8.09
C GLU A 187 6.91 16.09 -8.20
N GLY A 188 7.54 15.20 -8.98
CA GLY A 188 9.00 15.16 -9.14
C GLY A 188 9.78 14.72 -7.90
N HIS A 189 9.10 14.29 -6.82
CA HIS A 189 9.74 13.82 -5.60
C HIS A 189 10.27 12.40 -5.80
N GLN A 190 11.53 12.31 -6.20
CA GLN A 190 12.22 11.03 -6.42
C GLN A 190 13.19 10.70 -5.27
N PRO A 191 13.50 9.40 -5.07
CA PRO A 191 14.58 8.98 -4.20
C PRO A 191 15.89 9.68 -4.57
N ARG A 192 16.56 10.28 -3.59
CA ARG A 192 17.88 10.93 -3.82
C ARG A 192 18.94 9.93 -4.28
N GLN A 193 18.79 8.68 -3.86
CA GLN A 193 19.64 7.56 -4.21
C GLN A 193 18.82 6.54 -5.01
N ASN A 194 19.44 5.92 -6.01
CA ASN A 194 18.94 4.73 -6.69
C ASN A 194 17.64 4.91 -7.48
N ALA A 195 17.16 6.15 -7.70
CA ALA A 195 15.95 6.42 -8.48
C ALA A 195 16.00 5.78 -9.88
N LYS A 196 17.16 5.81 -10.55
CA LYS A 196 17.36 5.17 -11.86
C LYS A 196 17.30 3.64 -11.76
N ALA A 197 17.95 3.04 -10.76
CA ALA A 197 17.92 1.60 -10.54
C ALA A 197 16.52 1.10 -10.17
N ILE A 198 15.79 1.86 -9.34
CA ILE A 198 14.37 1.58 -9.02
C ILE A 198 13.51 1.65 -10.28
N ARG A 199 13.67 2.68 -11.11
CA ARG A 199 12.97 2.77 -12.40
C ARG A 199 13.30 1.60 -13.32
N HIS A 200 14.56 1.15 -13.35
CA HIS A 200 14.95 -0.04 -14.10
C HIS A 200 14.23 -1.29 -13.57
N LEU A 201 14.22 -1.49 -12.25
CA LEU A 201 13.51 -2.60 -11.62
C LEU A 201 12.00 -2.54 -11.90
N LEU A 202 11.38 -1.36 -11.85
CA LEU A 202 9.98 -1.17 -12.23
C LEU A 202 9.77 -1.51 -13.72
N SER A 203 10.68 -1.12 -14.61
CA SER A 203 10.62 -1.49 -16.04
C SER A 203 10.62 -2.99 -16.26
N GLU A 204 11.41 -3.72 -15.46
CA GLU A 204 11.50 -5.18 -15.54
C GLU A 204 10.30 -5.86 -14.90
N TRP A 205 9.80 -5.33 -13.79
CA TRP A 205 8.65 -5.89 -13.09
C TRP A 205 7.36 -5.69 -13.89
N PHE A 206 7.18 -4.50 -14.47
CA PHE A 206 6.00 -4.14 -15.25
C PHE A 206 6.14 -4.43 -16.75
N HIS A 207 7.28 -4.97 -17.21
CA HIS A 207 7.57 -5.28 -18.62
C HIS A 207 7.39 -4.08 -19.55
N ASP A 208 7.78 -2.92 -19.07
CA ASP A 208 7.61 -1.65 -19.77
C ASP A 208 8.96 -0.92 -19.88
N PRO A 209 9.63 -1.01 -21.04
CA PRO A 209 10.94 -0.37 -21.24
C PRO A 209 10.87 1.15 -21.19
N SER A 210 9.69 1.77 -21.35
CA SER A 210 9.54 3.23 -21.26
C SER A 210 9.83 3.76 -19.85
N LEU A 211 9.71 2.91 -18.83
CA LEU A 211 9.99 3.28 -17.44
C LEU A 211 11.48 3.53 -17.18
N ARG A 212 12.39 3.04 -18.04
CA ARG A 212 13.85 3.05 -17.80
C ARG A 212 14.45 4.45 -17.68
N GLY A 213 13.93 5.43 -18.44
CA GLY A 213 14.39 6.82 -18.41
C GLY A 213 15.77 7.05 -19.03
#